data_AF-A0A9X3BMS1-F1
#
_entry.id   AF-A0A9X3BMS1-F1
#
_cell.length_a   1.000
_cell.length_b   1.000
_cell.length_c   1.000
_cell.angle_alpha   90.00
_cell.angle_beta   90.00
_cell.angle_gamma   90.00
#
_symmetry.space_group_name_H-M   'P 1'
#
loop_
_entity.id
_entity.type
_entity.pdbx_description
1 polymer ?
#
loop_
_entity_poly.entity_id
_entity_poly.type
_entity_poly.pdbx_seq_one_letter_code
_entity_poly.pdbx_strand_id
1 'polypeptide(L)'
;ARVAVAGSSAGGALAAGLAQRAARGDVPSVLFQLLHQPVLDDRMTPSRREFATTPGFDSAAVDLMWRYVAAGLAPPDAVPARTADLSGVAPALITCSELDPLRDEAIDYAARLLRAGVATELHVYPGTCHGFDSLLPDWELSTRLFALQGDALRRAFECQKTPR
;
A
#
# COMPACT_ATOMS: atom_id res chain seq x y z
N ALA A 1 22.02 -7.35 2.81
CA ALA A 1 21.71 -6.22 1.90
C ALA A 1 20.69 -5.30 2.58
N ARG A 2 20.58 -4.03 2.18
CA ARG A 2 19.59 -3.07 2.72
C ARG A 2 18.61 -2.74 1.62
N VAL A 3 17.45 -3.41 1.61
CA VAL A 3 16.49 -3.36 0.51
C VAL A 3 15.16 -2.84 1.03
N ALA A 4 14.62 -1.81 0.40
CA ALA A 4 13.24 -1.37 0.57
C ALA A 4 12.42 -1.80 -0.65
N VAL A 5 11.13 -2.04 -0.46
CA VAL A 5 10.18 -2.35 -1.54
C VAL A 5 9.16 -1.22 -1.61
N ALA A 6 8.76 -0.84 -2.82
CA ALA A 6 7.82 0.25 -3.03
C ALA A 6 6.88 -0.08 -4.19
N GLY A 7 5.65 0.40 -4.12
CA GLY A 7 4.71 0.25 -5.22
C GLY A 7 3.46 1.12 -5.06
N SER A 8 2.88 1.49 -6.20
CA SER A 8 1.60 2.18 -6.30
C SER A 8 0.51 1.23 -6.79
N SER A 9 -0.73 1.35 -6.30
CA SER A 9 -1.88 0.58 -6.77
C SER A 9 -1.61 -0.94 -6.73
N ALA A 10 -1.74 -1.65 -7.86
CA ALA A 10 -1.39 -3.06 -7.98
C ALA A 10 0.08 -3.36 -7.62
N GLY A 11 1.00 -2.43 -7.88
CA GLY A 11 2.40 -2.54 -7.43
C GLY A 11 2.52 -2.49 -5.90
N GLY A 12 1.61 -1.79 -5.21
CA GLY A 12 1.49 -1.80 -3.76
C GLY A 12 1.11 -3.19 -3.23
N ALA A 13 0.25 -3.93 -3.94
CA ALA A 13 -0.07 -5.32 -3.63
C ALA A 13 1.18 -6.21 -3.66
N LEU A 14 1.98 -6.07 -4.73
CA LEU A 14 3.21 -6.83 -4.92
C LEU A 14 4.26 -6.50 -3.86
N ALA A 15 4.43 -5.21 -3.52
CA ALA A 15 5.35 -4.76 -2.49
C ALA A 15 4.95 -5.30 -1.10
N ALA A 16 3.66 -5.23 -0.74
CA ALA A 16 3.13 -5.79 0.50
C ALA A 16 3.32 -7.31 0.55
N GLY A 17 2.99 -8.03 -0.53
CA GLY A 17 3.17 -9.48 -0.63
C GLY A 17 4.64 -9.89 -0.49
N LEU A 18 5.57 -9.15 -1.11
CA LEU A 18 7.01 -9.41 -0.98
C LEU A 18 7.51 -9.15 0.45
N ALA A 19 7.02 -8.11 1.12
CA ALA A 19 7.34 -7.85 2.53
C ALA A 19 6.81 -8.95 3.46
N GLN A 20 5.61 -9.47 3.20
CA GLN A 20 5.05 -10.61 3.95
C GLN A 20 5.85 -11.91 3.71
N ARG A 21 6.28 -12.17 2.47
CA ARG A 21 7.18 -13.29 2.16
C ARG A 21 8.54 -13.16 2.86
N ALA A 22 9.07 -11.94 2.95
CA ALA A 22 10.33 -11.70 3.64
C ALA A 22 10.21 -11.97 5.15
N ALA A 23 9.09 -11.62 5.78
CA ALA A 23 8.83 -11.92 7.19
C ALA A 23 8.77 -13.42 7.50
N ARG A 24 8.32 -14.24 6.53
CA ARG A 24 8.32 -15.70 6.63
C ARG A 24 9.68 -16.34 6.32
N GLY A 25 10.65 -15.58 5.82
CA GLY A 25 11.94 -16.09 5.39
C GLY A 25 11.95 -16.72 3.99
N ASP A 26 10.88 -16.54 3.21
CA ASP A 26 10.76 -17.11 1.85
C ASP A 26 11.67 -16.38 0.83
N VAL A 27 12.09 -15.15 1.14
CA VAL A 27 12.91 -14.25 0.32
C VAL A 27 13.83 -13.42 1.22
N PRO A 28 14.85 -12.72 0.67
CA PRO A 28 15.70 -11.84 1.48
C PRO A 28 14.93 -10.77 2.28
N SER A 29 15.51 -10.35 3.39
CA SER A 29 14.87 -9.40 4.30
C SER A 29 14.58 -8.04 3.65
N VAL A 30 13.39 -7.52 3.94
CA VAL A 30 12.93 -6.19 3.52
C VAL A 30 13.06 -5.24 4.70
N LEU A 31 13.73 -4.12 4.50
CA LEU A 31 13.97 -3.08 5.50
C LEU A 31 12.76 -2.18 5.70
N PHE A 32 12.01 -1.91 4.62
CA PHE A 32 10.91 -0.95 4.60
C PHE A 32 9.98 -1.24 3.43
N GLN A 33 8.69 -0.99 3.60
CA GLN A 33 7.68 -1.07 2.53
C GLN A 33 6.97 0.29 2.35
N LEU A 34 6.93 0.78 1.11
CA LEU A 34 6.23 2.01 0.74
C LEU A 34 5.05 1.66 -0.17
N LEU A 35 3.85 1.89 0.32
CA LEU A 35 2.61 1.50 -0.35
C LEU A 35 1.77 2.74 -0.68
N HIS A 36 1.70 3.12 -1.95
CA HIS A 36 0.88 4.24 -2.41
C HIS A 36 -0.41 3.75 -3.05
N GLN A 37 -1.55 4.24 -2.55
CA GLN A 37 -2.91 3.84 -2.96
C GLN A 37 -3.03 2.32 -3.21
N PRO A 38 -2.53 1.47 -2.30
CA PRO A 38 -2.26 0.07 -2.64
C PRO A 38 -3.56 -0.72 -2.83
N VAL A 39 -3.53 -1.65 -3.79
CA VAL A 39 -4.54 -2.70 -3.93
C VAL A 39 -4.23 -3.81 -2.93
N LEU A 40 -5.13 -4.07 -1.98
CA LEU A 40 -4.84 -4.95 -0.85
C LEU A 40 -5.92 -5.99 -0.58
N ASP A 41 -7.19 -5.67 -0.83
CA ASP A 41 -8.31 -6.52 -0.46
C ASP A 41 -9.25 -6.76 -1.65
N ASP A 42 -9.63 -8.02 -1.84
CA ASP A 42 -10.57 -8.38 -2.88
C ASP A 42 -12.03 -8.32 -2.42
N ARG A 43 -12.25 -8.14 -1.12
CA ARG A 43 -13.57 -7.99 -0.50
C ARG A 43 -14.13 -6.57 -0.70
N MET A 44 -15.44 -6.44 -0.49
CA MET A 44 -16.13 -5.15 -0.63
C MET A 44 -15.96 -4.31 0.65
N THR A 45 -15.46 -3.08 0.49
CA THR A 45 -15.31 -2.08 1.57
C THR A 45 -16.37 -0.96 1.45
N PRO A 46 -16.57 -0.13 2.49
CA PRO A 46 -17.42 1.06 2.39
C PRO A 46 -16.95 2.03 1.30
N SER A 47 -15.65 2.38 1.24
CA SER A 47 -15.10 3.26 0.20
C SER A 47 -15.33 2.71 -1.20
N ARG A 48 -15.21 1.40 -1.41
CA ARG A 48 -15.47 0.77 -2.72
C ARG A 48 -16.94 0.92 -3.14
N ARG A 49 -17.89 0.85 -2.21
CA ARG A 49 -19.31 1.13 -2.48
C ARG A 49 -19.59 2.61 -2.72
N GLU A 50 -18.92 3.48 -1.96
CA GLU A 50 -19.10 4.93 -2.01
C GLU A 50 -18.57 5.52 -3.32
N PHE A 51 -17.35 5.15 -3.71
CA PHE A 51 -16.65 5.67 -4.88
C PHE A 51 -16.86 4.79 -6.12
N ALA A 52 -18.13 4.57 -6.45
CA ALA A 52 -18.53 3.73 -7.58
C ALA A 52 -18.30 4.37 -8.96
N THR A 53 -18.10 5.70 -9.01
CA THR A 53 -18.02 6.48 -10.26
C THR A 53 -16.94 7.57 -10.19
N THR A 54 -15.85 7.33 -9.46
CA THR A 54 -14.73 8.28 -9.38
C THR A 54 -14.00 8.38 -10.73
N PRO A 55 -13.52 9.57 -11.13
CA PRO A 55 -12.78 9.71 -12.39
C PRO A 55 -11.49 8.88 -12.40
N GLY A 56 -11.21 8.24 -13.55
CA GLY A 56 -9.98 7.49 -13.79
C GLY A 56 -9.99 6.06 -13.23
N PHE A 57 -10.35 5.89 -11.96
CA PHE A 57 -10.41 4.58 -11.31
C PHE A 57 -11.63 4.52 -10.37
N ASP A 58 -12.49 3.53 -10.58
CA ASP A 58 -13.77 3.38 -9.89
C ASP A 58 -13.99 1.92 -9.43
N SER A 59 -15.11 1.66 -8.74
CA SER A 59 -15.41 0.29 -8.26
C SER A 59 -15.53 -0.73 -9.39
N ALA A 60 -15.95 -0.34 -10.60
CA ALA A 60 -16.06 -1.27 -11.72
C ALA A 60 -14.67 -1.68 -12.23
N ALA A 61 -13.71 -0.75 -12.25
CA ALA A 61 -12.31 -1.02 -12.53
C ALA A 61 -11.70 -1.96 -11.48
N VAL A 62 -11.99 -1.77 -10.20
CA VAL A 62 -11.54 -2.66 -9.11
C VAL A 62 -12.11 -4.07 -9.27
N ASP A 63 -13.40 -4.20 -9.58
CA ASP A 63 -14.04 -5.49 -9.84
C ASP A 63 -13.38 -6.21 -11.02
N LEU A 64 -13.15 -5.50 -12.12
CA LEU A 64 -12.53 -6.05 -13.31
C LEU A 64 -11.09 -6.50 -13.04
N MET A 65 -10.30 -5.69 -12.33
CA MET A 65 -8.94 -6.03 -11.91
C MET A 65 -8.92 -7.34 -11.10
N TRP A 66 -9.75 -7.45 -10.05
CA TRP A 66 -9.78 -8.66 -9.23
C TRP A 66 -10.31 -9.88 -9.98
N ARG A 67 -11.21 -9.71 -10.96
CA ARG A 67 -11.62 -10.79 -11.86
C ARG A 67 -10.44 -11.31 -12.69
N TYR A 68 -9.59 -10.44 -13.22
CA TYR A 68 -8.40 -10.87 -13.97
C TYR A 68 -7.38 -11.58 -13.09
N VAL A 69 -7.16 -11.09 -11.86
CA VAL A 69 -6.29 -11.76 -10.89
C VAL A 69 -6.84 -13.15 -10.55
N ALA A 70 -8.13 -13.26 -10.24
CA ALA A 70 -8.78 -14.54 -9.89
C ALA A 70 -8.85 -15.53 -11.06
N ALA A 71 -9.04 -15.05 -12.29
CA ALA A 71 -9.07 -15.88 -13.49
C ALA A 71 -7.70 -16.54 -13.82
N GLY A 72 -6.62 -16.06 -13.21
CA GLY A 72 -5.25 -16.52 -13.47
C GLY A 72 -4.69 -17.57 -12.51
N LEU A 73 -5.50 -18.23 -11.66
CA LEU A 73 -5.04 -19.04 -10.51
C LEU A 73 -4.23 -18.21 -9.51
N ALA A 74 -4.79 -17.09 -9.04
CA ALA A 74 -4.16 -16.26 -8.03
C ALA A 74 -3.67 -17.13 -6.85
N PRO A 75 -2.35 -17.15 -6.57
CA PRO A 75 -1.85 -17.90 -5.44
C PRO A 75 -2.45 -17.34 -4.14
N PRO A 76 -2.54 -18.12 -3.05
CA PRO A 76 -3.16 -17.69 -1.80
C PRO A 76 -2.59 -16.37 -1.23
N ASP A 77 -1.36 -16.01 -1.59
CA ASP A 77 -0.64 -14.80 -1.20
C ASP A 77 -0.83 -13.60 -2.15
N ALA A 78 -1.69 -13.72 -3.17
CA ALA A 78 -1.99 -12.64 -4.12
C ALA A 78 -2.85 -11.50 -3.53
N VAL A 79 -3.51 -11.73 -2.38
CA VAL A 79 -4.36 -10.74 -1.70
C VAL A 79 -3.77 -10.41 -0.33
N PRO A 80 -2.94 -9.35 -0.20
CA PRO A 80 -2.21 -9.06 1.03
C PRO A 80 -3.08 -8.91 2.28
N ALA A 81 -4.31 -8.40 2.15
CA ALA A 81 -5.23 -8.22 3.27
C ALA A 81 -5.75 -9.55 3.85
N ARG A 82 -5.57 -10.69 3.18
CA ARG A 82 -5.96 -12.00 3.71
C ARG A 82 -4.96 -12.59 4.71
N THR A 83 -3.73 -12.05 4.78
CA THR A 83 -2.71 -12.51 5.71
C THR A 83 -3.09 -12.17 7.15
N ALA A 84 -3.31 -13.21 7.97
CA ALA A 84 -3.79 -13.04 9.35
C ALA A 84 -2.71 -12.50 10.29
N ASP A 85 -1.50 -13.06 10.22
CA ASP A 85 -0.35 -12.62 11.02
C ASP A 85 0.55 -11.69 10.21
N LEU A 86 0.60 -10.44 10.65
CA LEU A 86 1.47 -9.41 10.08
C LEU A 86 2.66 -9.09 11.00
N SER A 87 2.90 -9.89 12.04
CA SER A 87 4.06 -9.69 12.89
C SER A 87 5.36 -9.88 12.10
N GLY A 88 6.37 -9.07 12.43
CA GLY A 88 7.69 -9.14 11.79
C GLY A 88 7.78 -8.63 10.34
N VAL A 89 6.67 -8.21 9.70
CA VAL A 89 6.76 -7.52 8.40
C VAL A 89 7.46 -6.17 8.54
N ALA A 90 8.07 -5.72 7.45
CA ALA A 90 8.86 -4.49 7.43
C ALA A 90 8.02 -3.26 7.84
N PRO A 91 8.61 -2.26 8.53
CA PRO A 91 7.96 -0.97 8.75
C PRO A 91 7.42 -0.35 7.46
N ALA A 92 6.31 0.39 7.56
CA ALA A 92 5.55 0.83 6.40
C ALA A 92 5.28 2.33 6.36
N LEU A 93 5.34 2.92 5.16
CA LEU A 93 4.58 4.12 4.82
C LEU A 93 3.42 3.68 3.92
N ILE A 94 2.20 4.01 4.31
CA ILE A 94 0.99 3.80 3.52
C ILE A 94 0.39 5.15 3.23
N THR A 95 0.08 5.40 1.97
CA THR A 95 -0.61 6.62 1.55
C THR A 95 -1.83 6.26 0.72
N CYS A 96 -2.94 6.95 0.89
CA CYS A 96 -4.13 6.76 0.05
C CYS A 96 -4.85 8.09 -0.15
N SER A 97 -5.85 8.07 -1.03
CA SER A 97 -6.64 9.24 -1.37
C SER A 97 -8.01 9.20 -0.68
N GLU A 98 -8.57 10.36 -0.39
CA GLU A 98 -9.90 10.46 0.21
C GLU A 98 -11.00 9.91 -0.70
N LEU A 99 -10.92 10.21 -2.00
CA LEU A 99 -11.92 9.86 -3.01
C LEU A 99 -11.43 8.65 -3.84
N ASP A 100 -11.19 7.53 -3.16
CA ASP A 100 -10.60 6.33 -3.76
C ASP A 100 -11.36 5.07 -3.30
N PRO A 101 -11.82 4.20 -4.23
CA PRO A 101 -12.44 2.93 -3.83
C PRO A 101 -11.52 2.07 -2.95
N LEU A 102 -10.20 2.22 -3.03
CA LEU A 102 -9.20 1.50 -2.24
C LEU A 102 -8.87 2.17 -0.89
N ARG A 103 -9.50 3.30 -0.54
CA ARG A 103 -9.21 4.06 0.69
C ARG A 103 -9.27 3.18 1.94
N ASP A 104 -10.39 2.49 2.14
CA ASP A 104 -10.65 1.81 3.41
C ASP A 104 -9.80 0.55 3.58
N GLU A 105 -9.39 -0.13 2.50
CA GLU A 105 -8.47 -1.27 2.60
C GLU A 105 -7.05 -0.83 2.97
N ALA A 106 -6.59 0.33 2.48
CA ALA A 106 -5.32 0.92 2.91
C ALA A 106 -5.34 1.30 4.40
N ILE A 107 -6.45 1.89 4.86
CA ILE A 107 -6.66 2.26 6.28
C ILE A 107 -6.71 1.00 7.16
N ASP A 108 -7.49 -0.02 6.79
CA ASP A 108 -7.58 -1.28 7.55
C ASP A 108 -6.23 -1.98 7.64
N TYR A 109 -5.50 -2.07 6.53
CA TYR A 109 -4.20 -2.72 6.51
C TYR A 109 -3.19 -1.97 7.39
N ALA A 110 -3.15 -0.63 7.34
CA ALA A 110 -2.33 0.17 8.24
C ALA A 110 -2.69 -0.04 9.71
N ALA A 111 -3.98 -0.08 10.05
CA ALA A 111 -4.44 -0.35 11.41
C ALA A 111 -4.02 -1.75 11.89
N ARG A 112 -4.07 -2.76 11.01
CA ARG A 112 -3.64 -4.12 11.33
C ARG A 112 -2.13 -4.25 11.51
N LEU A 113 -1.32 -3.56 10.70
CA LEU A 113 0.12 -3.45 10.90
C LEU A 113 0.45 -2.85 12.27
N LEU A 114 -0.19 -1.74 12.63
CA LEU A 114 -0.01 -1.11 13.95
C LEU A 114 -0.40 -2.05 15.09
N ARG A 115 -1.54 -2.76 14.98
CA ARG A 115 -1.97 -3.76 15.98
C ARG A 115 -1.00 -4.94 16.10
N ALA A 116 -0.30 -5.29 15.02
CA ALA A 116 0.74 -6.31 15.01
C ALA A 116 2.11 -5.80 15.52
N GLY A 117 2.20 -4.54 15.98
CA GLY A 117 3.44 -3.94 16.49
C GLY A 117 4.41 -3.46 15.41
N VAL A 118 3.94 -3.33 14.16
CA VAL A 118 4.75 -2.85 13.03
C VAL A 118 4.70 -1.33 12.98
N ALA A 119 5.86 -0.69 13.02
CA ALA A 119 5.96 0.77 12.85
C ALA A 119 5.39 1.19 11.50
N THR A 120 4.31 1.97 11.52
CA THR A 120 3.52 2.30 10.34
C THR A 120 3.12 3.77 10.34
N GLU A 121 3.33 4.43 9.22
CA GLU A 121 2.84 5.78 8.93
C GLU A 121 1.70 5.66 7.91
N LEU A 122 0.58 6.33 8.17
CA LEU A 122 -0.56 6.42 7.27
C LEU A 122 -0.84 7.88 6.93
N HIS A 123 -0.93 8.20 5.64
CA HIS A 123 -1.36 9.52 5.16
C HIS A 123 -2.54 9.39 4.19
N VAL A 124 -3.65 10.02 4.54
CA VAL A 124 -4.82 10.14 3.65
C VAL A 124 -4.81 11.54 3.03
N TYR A 125 -4.72 11.63 1.71
CA TYR A 125 -4.69 12.91 0.99
C TYR A 125 -6.13 13.39 0.72
N PRO A 126 -6.57 14.50 1.33
CA PRO A 126 -7.91 15.04 1.12
C PRO A 126 -8.06 15.67 -0.25
N GLY A 127 -9.25 15.57 -0.84
CA GLY A 127 -9.59 16.15 -2.14
C GLY A 127 -8.90 15.50 -3.34
N THR A 128 -8.20 14.37 -3.14
CA THR A 128 -7.54 13.64 -4.23
C THR A 128 -8.28 12.35 -4.56
N CYS A 129 -8.08 11.84 -5.78
CA CYS A 129 -8.54 10.52 -6.23
C CYS A 129 -7.35 9.61 -6.57
N HIS A 130 -7.64 8.34 -6.85
CA HIS A 130 -6.64 7.37 -7.26
C HIS A 130 -5.79 7.88 -8.45
N GLY A 131 -4.46 7.76 -8.36
CA GLY A 131 -3.52 8.18 -9.40
C GLY A 131 -3.37 9.69 -9.62
N PHE A 132 -3.84 10.54 -8.70
CA PHE A 132 -3.72 12.01 -8.82
C PHE A 132 -2.29 12.49 -9.07
N ASP A 133 -1.30 11.82 -8.48
CA ASP A 133 0.13 12.11 -8.56
C ASP A 133 0.70 11.84 -9.96
N SER A 134 0.18 10.81 -10.64
CA SER A 134 0.54 10.49 -12.01
C SER A 134 -0.14 11.40 -13.03
N LEU A 135 -1.39 11.82 -12.74
CA LEU A 135 -2.16 12.71 -13.61
C LEU A 135 -1.71 14.17 -13.50
N LEU A 136 -1.30 14.59 -12.30
CA LEU A 136 -0.94 15.97 -11.97
C LEU A 136 0.37 16.02 -11.16
N PRO A 137 1.52 15.67 -11.76
CA PRO A 137 2.79 15.55 -11.03
C PRO A 137 3.26 16.86 -10.40
N ASP A 138 2.95 18.00 -11.03
CA ASP A 138 3.34 19.33 -10.56
C ASP A 138 2.34 19.95 -9.57
N TRP A 139 1.26 19.23 -9.23
CA TRP A 139 0.31 19.72 -8.24
C TRP A 139 0.95 19.74 -6.85
N GLU A 140 0.53 20.70 -6.02
CA GLU A 140 1.07 20.90 -4.68
C GLU A 140 0.96 19.63 -3.82
N LEU A 141 -0.17 18.92 -3.90
CA LEU A 141 -0.35 17.66 -3.16
C LEU A 141 0.54 16.53 -3.67
N SER A 142 0.79 16.46 -4.99
CA SER A 142 1.70 15.48 -5.59
C SER A 142 3.14 15.73 -5.16
N THR A 143 3.55 17.01 -5.15
CA THR A 143 4.86 17.42 -4.65
C THR A 143 5.04 17.05 -3.18
N ARG A 144 4.02 17.28 -2.34
CA ARG A 144 4.03 16.88 -0.93
C ARG A 144 4.10 15.36 -0.75
N LEU A 145 3.40 14.59 -1.58
CA LEU A 145 3.48 13.13 -1.60
C LEU A 145 4.90 12.66 -1.88
N PHE A 146 5.54 13.14 -2.94
CA PHE A 146 6.89 12.71 -3.29
C PHE A 146 7.91 13.10 -2.23
N ALA A 147 7.77 14.29 -1.62
CA ALA A 147 8.60 14.70 -0.49
C ALA A 147 8.43 13.76 0.72
N LEU A 148 7.19 13.43 1.08
CA LEU A 148 6.88 12.50 2.17
C LEU A 148 7.50 11.11 1.93
N GLN A 149 7.35 10.59 0.72
CA GLN A 149 7.91 9.29 0.31
C GLN A 149 9.44 9.29 0.39
N GLY A 150 10.09 10.34 -0.13
CA GLY A 150 11.54 10.50 -0.08
C GLY A 150 12.07 10.60 1.35
N ASP A 151 11.38 11.34 2.22
CA ASP A 151 11.75 11.49 3.62
C ASP A 151 11.58 10.18 4.39
N ALA A 152 10.49 9.43 4.16
CA ALA A 152 10.28 8.13 4.79
C ALA A 152 11.36 7.13 4.40
N LEU A 153 11.73 7.06 3.12
CA LEU A 153 12.84 6.23 2.64
C LEU A 153 14.16 6.67 3.30
N ARG A 154 14.46 7.96 3.33
CA ARG A 154 15.69 8.48 3.98
C ARG A 154 15.75 8.07 5.45
N ARG A 155 14.67 8.26 6.21
CA ARG A 155 14.57 7.82 7.62
C ARG A 155 14.80 6.32 7.77
N ALA A 156 14.15 5.50 6.94
CA ALA A 156 14.32 4.05 6.97
C ALA A 156 15.78 3.63 6.72
N PHE A 157 16.48 4.33 5.82
CA PHE A 157 17.89 4.10 5.53
C PHE A 157 18.87 4.84 6.46
N GLU A 158 18.41 5.61 7.45
CA GLU A 158 19.27 6.32 8.41
C GLU A 158 19.14 5.79 9.84
N CYS A 159 17.93 5.49 10.31
CA CYS A 159 17.67 4.99 11.67
C CYS A 159 18.38 3.68 12.03
N GLN A 160 18.90 2.95 11.04
CA GLN A 160 19.62 1.69 11.24
C GLN A 160 21.15 1.84 11.14
N LYS A 161 21.67 3.06 10.98
CA LYS A 161 23.10 3.36 11.10
C LYS A 161 23.57 3.39 12.57
N THR A 162 22.63 3.53 13.50
CA THR A 162 22.91 3.52 14.94
C THR A 162 22.60 2.10 15.45
N PRO A 163 23.58 1.34 15.96
CA PRO A 163 23.30 0.06 16.57
C PRO A 163 22.37 0.28 17.78
N ARG A 164 21.33 -0.54 17.91
CA ARG A 164 20.66 -0.71 19.21
C ARG A 164 21.54 -1.49 20.15
#